data_AF-A0A3D3UP35-F1
#
_entry.id   AF-A0A3D3UP35-F1
#
_cell.length_a   1.000
_cell.length_b   1.000
_cell.length_c   1.000
_cell.angle_alpha   90.00
_cell.angle_beta   90.00
_cell.angle_gamma   90.00
#
_symmetry.space_group_name_H-M   'P 1'
#
loop_
_entity.id
_entity.type
_entity.pdbx_description
1 polymer ?
#
loop_
_entity_poly.entity_id
_entity_poly.type
_entity_poly.pdbx_seq_one_letter_code
_entity_poly.pdbx_strand_id
1 'polypeptide(L)'
;MMVKRKGFTLIELLVVIAIIAVLMAILMPALNRVKEQGKRIVCENNLRTLQLSWIMYADENDGKIVNGEGGFNHSSGSLKEIAWIGHGWGDNWDQPNAAYVGTLNDREKKEAIEEGALWEYVKDYDVYKCPTGRRGECVTYAAVDAMNARARTGTWTGGNHVTATGLRNGRTVLWIKRRSEISSPGPAQRMVFIDEGAMTPDSFAVHYNQRGPWWDDPPVRHGDGTTVSWADGHVSHLKWKAAETIKRARDTRDYYGGGGWMPQTPEGLEELEDFQKAVWGKVGY
;
A
#
# COMPACT_ATOMS: atom_id res chain seq x y z
N MET A 1 -51.44 -18.34 -49.29
CA MET A 1 -50.10 -18.04 -49.85
C MET A 1 -49.07 -18.17 -48.74
N MET A 2 -48.16 -19.15 -48.82
CA MET A 2 -47.03 -19.25 -47.88
C MET A 2 -45.96 -18.23 -48.31
N VAL A 3 -45.81 -17.16 -47.53
CA VAL A 3 -44.72 -16.20 -47.71
C VAL A 3 -43.42 -16.94 -47.39
N LYS A 4 -42.60 -17.23 -48.42
CA LYS A 4 -41.25 -17.78 -48.24
C LYS A 4 -40.44 -16.77 -47.43
N ARG A 5 -40.10 -17.11 -46.19
CA ARG A 5 -39.15 -16.34 -45.37
C ARG A 5 -37.79 -16.37 -46.07
N LYS A 6 -37.22 -15.21 -46.36
CA LYS A 6 -35.84 -15.10 -46.86
C LYS A 6 -34.89 -15.49 -45.72
N GLY A 7 -34.04 -16.48 -45.96
CA GLY A 7 -32.98 -16.87 -45.03
C GLY A 7 -31.76 -15.95 -45.17
N PHE A 8 -30.98 -15.82 -44.10
CA PHE A 8 -29.71 -15.11 -44.11
C PHE A 8 -28.71 -15.80 -45.05
N THR A 9 -28.02 -15.05 -45.89
CA THR A 9 -26.90 -15.55 -46.69
C THR A 9 -25.64 -15.66 -45.83
N LEU A 10 -24.73 -16.55 -46.22
CA LEU A 10 -23.43 -16.71 -45.57
C LEU A 10 -22.62 -15.39 -45.59
N ILE A 11 -22.72 -14.61 -46.66
CA ILE A 11 -22.04 -13.32 -46.80
C ILE A 11 -22.57 -12.30 -45.78
N GLU A 12 -23.90 -12.20 -45.64
CA GLU A 12 -24.51 -11.28 -44.67
C GLU A 12 -24.11 -11.63 -43.23
N LEU A 13 -24.02 -12.92 -42.90
CA LEU A 13 -23.54 -13.36 -41.59
C LEU A 13 -22.05 -13.00 -41.38
N LEU A 14 -21.20 -13.22 -42.38
CA LEU A 14 -19.77 -12.90 -42.31
C LEU A 14 -19.51 -11.40 -42.12
N VAL A 15 -20.26 -10.53 -42.80
CA VAL A 15 -20.11 -9.08 -42.63
C VAL A 15 -20.48 -8.65 -41.22
N VAL A 16 -21.55 -9.21 -40.64
CA VAL A 16 -21.99 -8.88 -39.28
C VAL A 16 -20.94 -9.28 -38.24
N ILE A 17 -20.40 -10.49 -38.32
CA ILE A 17 -19.34 -10.92 -37.39
C ILE A 17 -18.07 -10.08 -37.55
N ALA A 18 -17.73 -9.66 -38.78
CA ALA A 18 -16.58 -8.79 -39.03
C ALA A 18 -16.76 -7.41 -38.37
N ILE A 19 -17.96 -6.82 -38.46
CA ILE A 19 -18.28 -5.55 -37.79
C ILE A 19 -18.19 -5.73 -36.27
N ILE A 20 -18.78 -6.79 -35.71
CA ILE A 20 -18.71 -7.07 -34.26
C ILE A 20 -17.26 -7.25 -33.81
N ALA A 21 -16.43 -7.96 -34.57
CA ALA A 21 -15.02 -8.17 -34.26
C ALA A 21 -14.23 -6.86 -34.20
N VAL A 22 -14.44 -5.96 -35.18
CA VAL A 22 -13.79 -4.63 -35.21
C VAL A 22 -14.26 -3.78 -34.03
N LEU A 23 -15.55 -3.76 -33.73
CA LEU A 23 -16.10 -3.02 -32.58
C LEU A 23 -15.53 -3.54 -31.25
N MET A 24 -15.48 -4.87 -31.08
CA MET A 24 -14.92 -5.49 -29.89
C MET A 24 -13.42 -5.22 -29.73
N ALA A 25 -12.65 -5.20 -30.83
CA ALA A 25 -11.22 -4.90 -30.79
C ALA A 25 -10.92 -3.50 -30.24
N ILE A 26 -11.80 -2.52 -30.49
CA ILE A 26 -11.67 -1.15 -29.96
C ILE A 26 -12.26 -1.03 -28.55
N LEU A 27 -13.37 -1.73 -28.27
CA LEU A 27 -14.09 -1.63 -27.00
C LEU A 27 -13.37 -2.34 -25.84
N MET A 28 -12.73 -3.49 -26.09
CA MET A 28 -12.05 -4.26 -25.05
C MET A 28 -10.92 -3.48 -24.34
N PRO A 29 -9.98 -2.83 -25.05
CA PRO A 29 -8.95 -2.01 -24.42
C PRO A 29 -9.53 -0.84 -23.60
N ALA A 30 -10.57 -0.18 -24.11
CA ALA A 30 -11.23 0.92 -23.41
C ALA A 30 -11.91 0.45 -22.12
N LEU A 31 -12.66 -0.65 -22.19
CA LEU A 31 -13.34 -1.23 -21.03
C LEU A 31 -12.36 -1.70 -19.95
N ASN A 32 -11.22 -2.27 -20.34
CA ASN A 32 -10.17 -2.66 -19.39
C ASN A 32 -9.60 -1.46 -18.64
N ARG A 33 -9.36 -0.34 -19.33
CA ARG A 33 -8.92 0.92 -18.69
C ARG A 33 -9.96 1.48 -17.74
N VAL A 34 -11.23 1.50 -18.13
CA VAL A 34 -12.33 1.98 -17.27
C VAL A 34 -12.48 1.11 -16.02
N LYS A 35 -12.39 -0.21 -16.16
CA LYS A 35 -12.43 -1.14 -15.01
C LYS A 35 -11.26 -0.91 -14.05
N GLU A 36 -10.06 -0.69 -14.57
CA GLU A 36 -8.88 -0.39 -13.75
C GLU A 36 -9.07 0.91 -12.98
N GLN A 37 -9.51 1.98 -13.65
CA GLN A 37 -9.78 3.27 -13.02
C GLN A 37 -10.84 3.15 -11.92
N GLY A 38 -11.91 2.39 -12.15
CA GLY A 38 -12.94 2.13 -11.15
C GLY A 38 -12.38 1.42 -9.92
N LYS A 39 -11.52 0.42 -10.10
CA LYS A 39 -10.83 -0.25 -8.99
C LYS A 39 -9.90 0.71 -8.25
N ARG A 40 -9.19 1.59 -8.95
CA ARG A 40 -8.31 2.59 -8.32
C ARG A 40 -9.11 3.56 -7.46
N ILE A 41 -10.26 4.04 -7.92
CA ILE A 41 -11.14 4.93 -7.15
C ILE A 41 -11.59 4.26 -5.83
N VAL A 42 -11.93 2.98 -5.87
CA VAL A 42 -12.27 2.22 -4.65
C VAL A 42 -11.07 2.14 -3.72
N CYS A 43 -9.87 1.85 -4.23
CA CYS A 43 -8.64 1.84 -3.44
C CYS A 43 -8.34 3.22 -2.81
N GLU A 44 -8.52 4.30 -3.57
CA GLU A 44 -8.37 5.67 -3.09
C GLU A 44 -9.36 6.00 -1.96
N ASN A 45 -10.62 5.57 -2.09
CA ASN A 45 -11.62 5.74 -1.05
C ASN A 45 -11.31 4.93 0.22
N ASN A 46 -10.86 3.69 0.07
CA ASN A 46 -10.45 2.84 1.20
C ASN A 46 -9.30 3.50 1.99
N LEU A 47 -8.24 3.94 1.30
CA LEU A 47 -7.15 4.68 1.93
C LEU A 47 -7.60 5.98 2.57
N ARG A 48 -8.60 6.67 2.01
CA ARG A 48 -9.16 7.88 2.61
C ARG A 48 -9.87 7.58 3.92
N THR A 49 -10.62 6.49 4.00
CA THR A 49 -11.28 6.04 5.23
C THR A 49 -10.25 5.64 6.29
N LEU A 50 -9.19 4.91 5.91
CA LEU A 50 -8.08 4.58 6.83
C LEU A 50 -7.36 5.84 7.32
N GLN A 51 -7.08 6.79 6.43
CA GLN A 51 -6.43 8.05 6.77
C GLN A 51 -7.27 8.90 7.72
N LEU A 52 -8.59 8.96 7.50
CA LEU A 52 -9.51 9.65 8.40
C LEU A 52 -9.54 8.97 9.78
N SER A 53 -9.55 7.64 9.81
CA SER A 53 -9.51 6.86 11.05
C SER A 53 -8.22 7.10 11.83
N TRP A 54 -7.08 7.21 11.14
CA TRP A 54 -5.79 7.58 11.74
C TRP A 54 -5.81 9.00 12.35
N ILE A 55 -6.48 9.95 11.69
CA ILE A 55 -6.69 11.32 12.19
C ILE A 55 -7.56 11.30 13.45
N MET A 56 -8.71 10.59 13.42
CA MET A 56 -9.64 10.49 14.54
C MET A 56 -9.00 9.81 15.75
N TYR A 57 -8.28 8.72 15.52
CA TYR A 57 -7.51 8.05 16.57
C TYR A 57 -6.58 9.04 17.27
N ALA A 58 -5.81 9.82 16.50
CA ALA A 58 -4.90 10.77 17.10
C ALA A 58 -5.62 11.88 17.88
N ASP A 59 -6.76 12.38 17.39
CA ASP A 59 -7.54 13.41 18.07
C ASP A 59 -8.10 12.90 19.42
N GLU A 60 -8.46 11.62 19.51
CA GLU A 60 -8.93 10.97 20.75
C GLU A 60 -7.78 10.53 21.70
N ASN A 61 -6.54 10.52 21.22
CA ASN A 61 -5.35 10.03 21.95
C ASN A 61 -4.30 11.14 22.19
N ASP A 62 -4.74 12.35 22.54
CA ASP A 62 -3.87 13.52 22.82
C ASP A 62 -2.88 13.85 21.68
N GLY A 63 -3.29 13.64 20.44
CA GLY A 63 -2.47 13.82 19.24
C GLY A 63 -1.44 12.72 18.97
N LYS A 64 -1.42 11.62 19.76
CA LYS A 64 -0.55 10.47 19.52
C LYS A 64 -1.09 9.64 18.36
N ILE A 65 -0.23 9.28 17.43
CA ILE A 65 -0.64 8.45 16.29
C ILE A 65 -0.61 6.97 16.68
N VAL A 66 -1.45 6.18 16.02
CA VAL A 66 -1.48 4.73 16.19
C VAL A 66 -0.13 4.12 15.81
N ASN A 67 0.24 2.98 16.41
CA ASN A 67 1.41 2.23 15.98
C ASN A 67 1.17 1.70 14.55
N GLY A 68 2.07 2.01 13.62
CA GLY A 68 1.94 1.65 12.21
C GLY A 68 2.32 0.21 11.87
N GLU A 69 2.69 -0.61 12.85
CA GLU A 69 3.05 -2.01 12.63
C GLU A 69 1.85 -2.89 12.19
N GLY A 70 2.12 -4.00 11.52
CA GLY A 70 1.15 -4.86 10.83
C GLY A 70 1.01 -6.27 11.39
N GLY A 71 1.16 -6.47 12.71
CA GLY A 71 1.07 -7.81 13.33
C GLY A 71 2.40 -8.40 13.81
N PHE A 72 3.36 -7.58 14.20
CA PHE A 72 4.51 -8.07 14.96
C PHE A 72 4.09 -8.40 16.41
N ASN A 73 4.45 -9.59 16.90
CA ASN A 73 4.07 -10.06 18.24
C ASN A 73 4.60 -9.08 19.30
N HIS A 74 3.73 -8.64 20.21
CA HIS A 74 3.97 -7.71 21.33
C HIS A 74 5.14 -8.11 22.27
N SER A 75 5.77 -9.26 22.02
CA SER A 75 6.83 -9.87 22.82
C SER A 75 8.25 -9.56 22.33
N SER A 76 8.48 -9.11 21.10
CA SER A 76 9.84 -9.09 20.51
C SER A 76 10.30 -7.80 19.82
N GLY A 77 9.56 -6.68 19.86
CA GLY A 77 10.05 -5.47 19.20
C GLY A 77 9.36 -4.17 19.58
N SER A 78 10.13 -3.28 20.19
CA SER A 78 9.99 -1.81 20.21
C SER A 78 8.77 -1.11 20.85
N LEU A 79 7.51 -1.60 20.80
CA LEU A 79 6.37 -0.84 21.36
C LEU A 79 5.27 -1.74 21.99
N LYS A 80 4.89 -1.47 23.25
CA LYS A 80 3.73 -2.07 23.94
C LYS A 80 2.38 -1.45 23.51
N GLU A 81 2.36 -0.83 22.33
CA GLU A 81 1.22 -0.09 21.80
C GLU A 81 0.41 -1.03 20.90
N ILE A 82 -0.92 -0.88 20.89
CA ILE A 82 -1.77 -1.60 19.94
C ILE A 82 -1.50 -1.04 18.55
N ALA A 83 -1.19 -1.93 17.62
CA ALA A 83 -0.96 -1.62 16.22
C ALA A 83 -2.27 -1.20 15.51
N TRP A 84 -2.15 -0.49 14.38
CA TRP A 84 -3.30 -0.02 13.60
C TRP A 84 -4.16 -1.16 13.09
N ILE A 85 -3.52 -2.30 12.86
CA ILE A 85 -4.09 -3.59 12.54
C ILE A 85 -3.48 -4.64 13.47
N GLY A 86 -4.21 -5.69 13.84
CA GLY A 86 -3.65 -6.82 14.58
C GLY A 86 -2.78 -7.70 13.68
N HIS A 87 -2.84 -9.03 13.86
CA HIS A 87 -2.11 -9.99 13.04
C HIS A 87 -2.77 -10.24 11.68
N GLY A 88 -2.85 -9.21 10.83
CA GLY A 88 -3.60 -9.23 9.56
C GLY A 88 -3.09 -10.22 8.49
N TRP A 89 -2.14 -11.09 8.83
CA TRP A 89 -1.45 -12.05 7.98
C TRP A 89 -1.46 -13.45 8.60
N GLY A 90 -1.34 -14.51 7.79
CA GLY A 90 -1.14 -15.86 8.32
C GLY A 90 0.25 -16.41 8.07
N ASP A 91 1.05 -16.53 9.13
CA ASP A 91 2.34 -17.24 9.38
C ASP A 91 3.41 -17.45 8.29
N ASN A 92 3.25 -17.00 7.05
CA ASN A 92 4.07 -17.41 5.89
C ASN A 92 4.45 -16.23 4.96
N TRP A 93 4.62 -15.03 5.51
CA TRP A 93 4.87 -13.79 4.74
C TRP A 93 6.17 -13.79 3.95
N ASP A 94 7.09 -14.64 4.37
CA ASP A 94 8.39 -14.90 3.76
C ASP A 94 8.37 -16.00 2.68
N GLN A 95 7.22 -16.65 2.44
CA GLN A 95 7.12 -17.76 1.49
C GLN A 95 6.88 -17.27 0.05
N PRO A 96 7.70 -17.68 -0.92
CA PRO A 96 7.65 -17.20 -2.31
C PRO A 96 6.42 -17.69 -3.11
N ASN A 97 5.53 -18.46 -2.50
CA ASN A 97 4.40 -19.10 -3.19
C ASN A 97 3.06 -18.67 -2.57
N ALA A 98 2.26 -17.93 -3.34
CA ALA A 98 0.97 -17.35 -2.93
C ALA A 98 -0.07 -18.37 -2.44
N ALA A 99 0.17 -19.68 -2.65
CA ALA A 99 -0.69 -20.75 -2.14
C ALA A 99 -0.60 -20.95 -0.61
N TYR A 100 0.40 -20.38 0.07
CA TYR A 100 0.64 -20.56 1.51
C TYR A 100 0.53 -19.27 2.34
N VAL A 101 0.21 -18.13 1.72
CA VAL A 101 -0.22 -16.91 2.41
C VAL A 101 -1.55 -17.20 3.11
N GLY A 102 -1.59 -17.16 4.44
CA GLY A 102 -2.84 -17.39 5.17
C GLY A 102 -3.05 -18.84 5.61
N THR A 103 -2.22 -19.32 6.53
CA THR A 103 -2.61 -20.42 7.44
C THR A 103 -3.87 -20.07 8.24
N LEU A 104 -4.12 -18.78 8.44
CA LEU A 104 -5.34 -18.27 9.06
C LEU A 104 -6.54 -18.47 8.14
N ASN A 105 -7.61 -18.98 8.72
CA ASN A 105 -8.91 -19.03 8.08
C ASN A 105 -9.55 -17.61 8.02
N ASP A 106 -10.63 -17.46 7.26
CA ASP A 106 -11.28 -16.16 7.06
C ASP A 106 -11.80 -15.52 8.36
N ARG A 107 -12.11 -16.33 9.39
CA ARG A 107 -12.52 -15.81 10.70
C ARG A 107 -11.32 -15.22 11.44
N GLU A 108 -10.22 -15.95 11.52
CA GLU A 108 -9.00 -15.50 12.20
C GLU A 108 -8.43 -14.23 11.57
N LYS A 109 -8.51 -14.10 10.24
CA LYS A 109 -8.12 -12.86 9.55
C LYS A 109 -8.99 -11.67 9.94
N LYS A 110 -10.29 -11.89 10.13
CA LYS A 110 -11.22 -10.84 10.56
C LYS A 110 -10.99 -10.47 12.02
N GLU A 111 -10.84 -11.46 12.90
CA GLU A 111 -10.48 -11.27 14.30
C GLU A 111 -9.19 -10.43 14.42
N ALA A 112 -8.18 -10.72 13.60
CA ALA A 112 -6.96 -9.92 13.57
C ALA A 112 -7.16 -8.46 13.10
N ILE A 113 -8.11 -8.20 12.19
CA ILE A 113 -8.45 -6.82 11.81
C ILE A 113 -9.13 -6.12 13.00
N GLU A 114 -10.04 -6.82 13.68
CA GLU A 114 -10.81 -6.32 14.82
C GLU A 114 -9.95 -5.99 16.05
N GLU A 115 -8.85 -6.71 16.24
CA GLU A 115 -7.85 -6.45 17.28
C GLU A 115 -7.03 -5.16 17.04
N GLY A 116 -7.06 -4.64 15.80
CA GLY A 116 -6.36 -3.41 15.42
C GLY A 116 -6.98 -2.16 16.03
N ALA A 117 -6.15 -1.21 16.45
CA ALA A 117 -6.60 0.02 17.08
C ALA A 117 -7.47 0.91 16.18
N LEU A 118 -7.38 0.77 14.84
CA LEU A 118 -8.23 1.53 13.93
C LEU A 118 -9.60 0.88 13.67
N TRP A 119 -9.82 -0.37 14.10
CA TRP A 119 -11.09 -1.06 13.89
C TRP A 119 -12.28 -0.29 14.45
N GLU A 120 -12.13 0.32 15.62
CA GLU A 120 -13.21 1.07 16.29
C GLU A 120 -13.75 2.24 15.46
N TYR A 121 -12.95 2.76 14.52
CA TYR A 121 -13.29 3.90 13.67
C TYR A 121 -13.79 3.47 12.28
N VAL A 122 -13.35 2.31 11.79
CA VAL A 122 -13.66 1.81 10.43
C VAL A 122 -14.89 0.89 10.44
N LYS A 123 -14.88 -0.16 11.26
CA LYS A 123 -15.92 -1.20 11.37
C LYS A 123 -16.41 -1.78 10.03
N ASP A 124 -15.52 -1.86 9.05
CA ASP A 124 -15.76 -2.41 7.72
C ASP A 124 -14.49 -3.12 7.21
N TYR A 125 -14.57 -4.42 6.94
CA TYR A 125 -13.43 -5.20 6.48
C TYR A 125 -13.00 -4.84 5.05
N ASP A 126 -13.91 -4.40 4.20
CA ASP A 126 -13.61 -4.13 2.78
C ASP A 126 -12.70 -2.90 2.63
N VAL A 127 -12.67 -2.02 3.64
CA VAL A 127 -11.77 -0.85 3.71
C VAL A 127 -10.31 -1.24 3.85
N TYR A 128 -10.00 -2.42 4.42
CA TYR A 128 -8.61 -2.85 4.65
C TYR A 128 -7.98 -3.52 3.41
N LYS A 129 -8.77 -3.76 2.36
CA LYS A 129 -8.35 -4.50 1.18
C LYS A 129 -8.55 -3.73 -0.12
N CYS A 130 -7.52 -3.71 -0.95
CA CYS A 130 -7.58 -3.20 -2.30
C CYS A 130 -8.41 -4.14 -3.21
N PRO A 131 -9.24 -3.61 -4.14
CA PRO A 131 -9.98 -4.42 -5.12
C PRO A 131 -9.10 -5.16 -6.15
N THR A 132 -7.80 -4.85 -6.21
CA THR A 132 -6.79 -5.62 -6.94
C THR A 132 -5.97 -6.53 -6.02
N GLY A 133 -6.32 -6.61 -4.74
CA GLY A 133 -5.80 -7.53 -3.74
C GLY A 133 -5.87 -8.98 -4.20
N ARG A 134 -4.92 -9.79 -3.75
CA ARG A 134 -4.85 -11.22 -4.09
C ARG A 134 -5.99 -11.97 -3.42
N ARG A 135 -6.26 -13.16 -3.94
CA ARG A 135 -7.20 -14.09 -3.30
C ARG A 135 -6.61 -14.52 -1.96
N GLY A 136 -7.40 -14.43 -0.89
CA GLY A 136 -6.95 -14.79 0.46
C GLY A 136 -6.31 -13.66 1.27
N GLU A 137 -5.88 -12.56 0.64
CA GLU A 137 -5.49 -11.34 1.38
C GLU A 137 -6.74 -10.71 2.02
N CYS A 138 -6.63 -10.32 3.29
CA CYS A 138 -7.65 -9.54 4.00
C CYS A 138 -7.18 -8.11 4.30
N VAL A 139 -5.88 -7.88 4.24
CA VAL A 139 -5.25 -6.56 4.37
C VAL A 139 -4.22 -6.40 3.26
N THR A 140 -4.25 -5.27 2.55
CA THR A 140 -3.30 -4.95 1.47
C THR A 140 -2.55 -3.64 1.69
N TYR A 141 -3.04 -2.81 2.60
CA TYR A 141 -2.44 -1.52 2.92
C TYR A 141 -1.45 -1.67 4.05
N ALA A 142 -0.38 -0.89 4.04
CA ALA A 142 0.57 -0.82 5.14
C ALA A 142 0.78 0.64 5.54
N ALA A 143 1.04 0.89 6.83
CA ALA A 143 1.63 2.15 7.23
C ALA A 143 3.13 2.12 6.93
N VAL A 144 3.72 3.28 6.64
CA VAL A 144 5.16 3.40 6.41
C VAL A 144 5.92 3.47 7.74
N ASP A 145 7.18 3.02 7.75
CA ASP A 145 8.04 2.98 8.95
C ASP A 145 8.03 4.25 9.81
N ALA A 146 8.04 5.41 9.16
CA ALA A 146 8.10 6.70 9.83
C ALA A 146 6.86 7.01 10.70
N MET A 147 5.73 6.33 10.49
CA MET A 147 4.46 6.58 11.18
C MET A 147 4.29 5.66 12.38
N ASN A 148 5.15 5.85 13.38
CA ASN A 148 5.12 5.08 14.63
C ASN A 148 5.17 3.55 14.41
N ALA A 149 5.76 3.09 13.32
CA ALA A 149 5.94 1.67 13.07
C ALA A 149 7.35 1.25 13.48
N ARG A 150 7.99 0.34 12.74
CA ARG A 150 9.30 -0.18 13.09
C ARG A 150 10.39 0.90 12.99
N ALA A 151 11.01 1.21 14.12
CA ALA A 151 12.11 2.17 14.16
C ALA A 151 13.33 1.65 13.35
N ARG A 152 13.92 2.53 12.53
CA ARG A 152 15.08 2.20 11.67
C ARG A 152 16.36 2.83 12.19
N THR A 153 17.50 2.18 11.95
CA THR A 153 18.80 2.68 12.41
C THR A 153 19.00 4.15 12.04
N GLY A 154 19.28 4.99 13.04
CA GLY A 154 19.46 6.44 12.85
C GLY A 154 18.18 7.28 12.86
N THR A 155 17.02 6.70 13.21
CA THR A 155 15.72 7.43 13.21
C THR A 155 15.12 7.69 14.60
N TRP A 156 15.68 7.15 15.68
CA TRP A 156 15.16 7.35 17.06
C TRP A 156 16.28 7.56 18.09
N THR A 157 15.93 8.18 19.21
CA THR A 157 16.73 8.25 20.44
C THR A 157 16.03 7.53 21.58
N GLY A 158 16.80 6.92 22.48
CA GLY A 158 16.29 6.12 23.60
C GLY A 158 16.59 4.64 23.43
N GLY A 159 16.41 3.88 24.52
CA GLY A 159 16.51 2.42 24.50
C GLY A 159 15.37 1.75 23.72
N ASN A 160 15.11 0.48 24.00
CA ASN A 160 14.23 -0.37 23.18
C ASN A 160 12.71 -0.12 23.31
N HIS A 161 12.21 0.97 23.93
CA HIS A 161 10.80 1.06 24.36
C HIS A 161 10.15 2.46 24.29
N VAL A 162 8.80 2.47 24.30
CA VAL A 162 7.72 3.51 24.39
C VAL A 162 8.09 4.93 24.87
N THR A 163 9.20 5.11 25.58
CA THR A 163 9.81 6.41 25.88
C THR A 163 10.69 6.97 24.75
N ALA A 164 10.89 6.20 23.68
CA ALA A 164 11.74 6.60 22.57
C ALA A 164 11.13 7.75 21.75
N THR A 165 11.95 8.74 21.45
CA THR A 165 11.58 9.90 20.61
C THR A 165 12.21 9.78 19.25
N GLY A 166 11.53 10.24 18.21
CA GLY A 166 12.13 10.35 16.88
C GLY A 166 13.34 11.28 16.88
N LEU A 167 14.44 10.85 16.24
CA LEU A 167 15.56 11.72 15.93
C LEU A 167 15.08 12.87 15.03
N ARG A 168 15.76 14.00 15.14
CA ARG A 168 15.51 15.17 14.29
C ARG A 168 16.66 15.38 13.31
N ASN A 169 16.34 15.56 12.04
CA ASN A 169 17.26 16.07 11.02
C ASN A 169 16.85 17.50 10.66
N GLY A 170 17.50 18.48 11.28
CA GLY A 170 17.04 19.86 11.26
C GLY A 170 15.68 20.00 11.96
N ARG A 171 14.66 20.49 11.24
CA ARG A 171 13.29 20.62 11.75
C ARG A 171 12.47 19.34 11.60
N THR A 172 12.91 18.41 10.76
CA THR A 172 12.19 17.17 10.43
C THR A 172 12.35 16.15 11.55
N VAL A 173 11.25 15.73 12.17
CA VAL A 173 11.23 14.53 13.02
C VAL A 173 11.14 13.31 12.10
N LEU A 174 12.03 12.33 12.29
CA LEU A 174 12.16 11.18 11.40
C LEU A 174 11.12 10.10 11.71
N TRP A 175 11.09 9.65 12.96
CA TRP A 175 10.13 8.67 13.46
C TRP A 175 9.06 9.37 14.29
N ILE A 176 7.83 9.41 13.78
CA ILE A 176 6.73 10.21 14.30
C ILE A 176 5.99 9.42 15.36
N LYS A 177 5.69 10.06 16.49
CA LYS A 177 4.81 9.57 17.56
C LYS A 177 3.55 10.42 17.71
N ARG A 178 3.58 11.68 17.27
CA ARG A 178 2.47 12.63 17.38
C ARG A 178 2.24 13.38 16.08
N ARG A 179 0.98 13.69 15.76
CA ARG A 179 0.64 14.47 14.56
C ARG A 179 1.31 15.84 14.54
N SER A 180 1.48 16.48 15.70
CA SER A 180 2.15 17.77 15.83
C SER A 180 3.64 17.74 15.47
N GLU A 181 4.26 16.57 15.37
CA GLU A 181 5.67 16.43 14.95
C GLU A 181 5.83 16.53 13.43
N ILE A 182 4.74 16.33 12.67
CA ILE A 182 4.70 16.40 11.21
C ILE A 182 4.66 17.87 10.77
N SER A 183 5.82 18.51 10.80
CA SER A 183 5.96 19.95 10.57
C SER A 183 6.93 20.31 9.44
N SER A 184 7.88 19.42 9.14
CA SER A 184 8.90 19.62 8.10
C SER A 184 9.26 18.26 7.49
N PRO A 185 9.05 18.05 6.18
CA PRO A 185 8.16 18.82 5.32
C PRO A 185 6.72 18.79 5.85
N GLY A 186 5.87 19.65 5.32
CA GLY A 186 4.49 19.78 5.78
C GLY A 186 3.68 18.49 5.62
N PRO A 187 2.51 18.38 6.27
CA PRO A 187 1.70 17.15 6.27
C PRO A 187 1.33 16.62 4.87
N ALA A 188 1.16 17.50 3.88
CA ALA A 188 0.87 17.12 2.48
C ALA A 188 2.04 16.38 1.77
N GLN A 189 3.23 16.33 2.36
CA GLN A 189 4.40 15.66 1.80
C GLN A 189 4.90 14.52 2.68
N ARG A 190 4.12 14.11 3.69
CA ARG A 190 4.45 13.01 4.60
C ARG A 190 3.47 11.88 4.41
N MET A 191 3.97 10.77 3.88
CA MET A 191 3.18 9.57 3.57
C MET A 191 2.76 8.87 4.86
N VAL A 192 1.54 8.34 4.90
CA VAL A 192 1.02 7.56 6.03
C VAL A 192 0.81 6.11 5.65
N PHE A 193 -0.17 5.84 4.79
CA PHE A 193 -0.46 4.51 4.26
C PHE A 193 -0.11 4.38 2.78
N ILE A 194 0.23 3.16 2.37
CA ILE A 194 0.51 2.75 1.00
C ILE A 194 -0.23 1.46 0.66
N ASP A 195 -0.73 1.34 -0.57
CA ASP A 195 -1.17 0.06 -1.14
C ASP A 195 0.06 -0.78 -1.54
N GLU A 196 0.66 -1.39 -0.53
CA GLU A 196 1.76 -2.35 -0.68
C GLU A 196 1.28 -3.59 -1.43
N GLY A 197 0.05 -4.00 -1.14
CA GLY A 197 -0.55 -5.20 -1.65
C GLY A 197 -0.22 -6.44 -0.85
N ALA A 198 1.07 -6.71 -0.66
CA ALA A 198 1.59 -7.92 -0.04
C ALA A 198 2.04 -7.67 1.40
N MET A 199 1.20 -6.93 2.15
CA MET A 199 1.58 -6.34 3.44
C MET A 199 2.43 -7.26 4.30
N THR A 200 3.60 -6.81 4.73
CA THR A 200 4.42 -7.55 5.71
C THR A 200 3.94 -7.27 7.15
N PRO A 201 4.22 -8.15 8.13
CA PRO A 201 3.80 -7.93 9.52
C PRO A 201 4.45 -6.74 10.23
N ASP A 202 5.53 -6.19 9.65
CA ASP A 202 6.21 -5.01 10.17
C ASP A 202 5.47 -3.75 9.70
N SER A 203 5.94 -3.13 8.63
CA SER A 203 5.43 -1.91 8.01
C SER A 203 6.07 -1.84 6.64
N PHE A 204 5.60 -0.94 5.77
CA PHE A 204 6.31 -0.72 4.50
C PHE A 204 7.69 -0.13 4.81
N ALA A 205 8.71 -0.95 4.59
CA ALA A 205 10.05 -0.74 5.07
C ALA A 205 10.86 0.16 4.12
N VAL A 206 11.56 1.13 4.70
CA VAL A 206 12.32 2.13 3.93
C VAL A 206 13.63 2.48 4.63
N HIS A 207 14.75 2.35 3.93
CA HIS A 207 16.03 2.82 4.45
C HIS A 207 16.05 4.34 4.64
N TYR A 208 16.59 4.81 5.78
CA TYR A 208 16.77 6.25 6.07
C TYR A 208 18.21 6.73 5.83
N ASN A 209 19.18 6.00 6.35
CA ASN A 209 20.58 6.42 6.50
C ASN A 209 21.49 6.05 5.32
N GLN A 210 20.90 5.59 4.22
CA GLN A 210 21.64 5.23 3.01
C GLN A 210 20.76 5.43 1.78
N ARG A 211 21.39 5.79 0.66
CA ARG A 211 20.86 5.55 -0.68
C ARG A 211 21.02 4.07 -0.99
N GLY A 212 20.45 3.24 -0.12
CA GLY A 212 20.55 1.79 -0.20
C GLY A 212 19.62 1.26 -1.28
N PRO A 213 19.65 -0.04 -1.57
CA PRO A 213 18.57 -0.65 -2.33
C PRO A 213 17.21 -0.39 -1.68
N TRP A 214 16.13 -0.62 -2.42
CA TRP A 214 14.79 -0.74 -1.82
C TRP A 214 14.81 -1.76 -0.68
N TRP A 215 14.21 -1.41 0.46
CA TRP A 215 14.01 -2.39 1.53
C TRP A 215 12.79 -3.24 1.21
N ASP A 216 11.61 -2.65 1.10
CA ASP A 216 10.49 -3.34 0.44
C ASP A 216 10.46 -2.92 -1.01
N ASP A 217 10.21 -3.87 -1.91
CA ASP A 217 10.17 -3.58 -3.35
C ASP A 217 9.09 -2.54 -3.69
N PRO A 218 9.30 -1.71 -4.75
CA PRO A 218 8.30 -0.75 -5.17
C PRO A 218 6.98 -1.47 -5.55
N PRO A 219 5.83 -1.10 -4.96
CA PRO A 219 4.56 -1.78 -5.27
C PRO A 219 3.95 -1.31 -6.59
N VAL A 220 3.22 -2.20 -7.28
CA VAL A 220 2.38 -1.86 -8.45
C VAL A 220 1.00 -2.51 -8.33
N ARG A 221 -0.03 -1.71 -8.04
CA ARG A 221 -1.42 -2.20 -7.86
C ARG A 221 -2.41 -1.58 -8.82
N HIS A 222 -2.11 -0.39 -9.32
CA HIS A 222 -2.94 0.37 -10.25
C HIS A 222 -2.08 0.94 -11.37
N GLY A 223 -2.18 0.36 -12.57
CA GLY A 223 -1.34 0.75 -13.72
C GLY A 223 0.16 0.53 -13.46
N ASP A 224 0.93 1.62 -13.50
CA ASP A 224 2.40 1.64 -13.28
C ASP A 224 2.76 2.27 -11.93
N GLY A 225 1.89 2.11 -10.92
CA GLY A 225 2.05 2.75 -9.63
C GLY A 225 1.23 2.12 -8.51
N THR A 226 1.19 2.85 -7.40
CA THR A 226 0.45 2.50 -6.19
C THR A 226 -0.34 3.70 -5.67
N THR A 227 -1.29 3.46 -4.79
CA THR A 227 -2.05 4.52 -4.13
C THR A 227 -1.49 4.75 -2.73
N VAL A 228 -1.36 6.01 -2.34
CA VAL A 228 -0.79 6.43 -1.05
C VAL A 228 -1.67 7.49 -0.40
N SER A 229 -1.67 7.53 0.93
CA SER A 229 -2.29 8.59 1.73
C SER A 229 -1.23 9.46 2.40
N TRP A 230 -1.62 10.71 2.68
CA TRP A 230 -0.75 11.73 3.22
C TRP A 230 -1.28 12.27 4.55
N ALA A 231 -0.39 12.80 5.37
CA ALA A 231 -0.70 13.20 6.74
C ALA A 231 -1.69 14.38 6.87
N ASP A 232 -1.94 15.13 5.80
CA ASP A 232 -3.01 16.15 5.73
C ASP A 232 -4.40 15.58 5.42
N GLY A 233 -4.51 14.28 5.10
CA GLY A 233 -5.77 13.61 4.79
C GLY A 233 -6.03 13.36 3.30
N HIS A 234 -5.20 13.86 2.39
CA HIS A 234 -5.40 13.57 0.96
C HIS A 234 -4.83 12.20 0.57
N VAL A 235 -5.33 11.69 -0.55
CA VAL A 235 -4.90 10.43 -1.16
C VAL A 235 -4.51 10.72 -2.59
N SER A 236 -3.44 10.09 -3.07
CA SER A 236 -2.94 10.27 -4.43
C SER A 236 -2.43 8.98 -5.01
N HIS A 237 -2.43 8.89 -6.33
CA HIS A 237 -1.78 7.81 -7.04
C HIS A 237 -0.32 8.17 -7.35
N LEU A 238 0.62 7.44 -6.75
CA LEU A 238 2.05 7.55 -7.00
C LEU A 238 2.41 6.67 -8.19
N LYS A 239 2.87 7.29 -9.27
CA LYS A 239 3.22 6.61 -10.52
C LYS A 239 4.74 6.53 -10.67
N TRP A 240 5.24 5.33 -10.93
CA TRP A 240 6.63 5.11 -11.31
C TRP A 240 6.87 5.53 -12.77
N LYS A 241 8.04 6.08 -13.02
CA LYS A 241 8.53 6.64 -14.28
C LYS A 241 9.70 5.81 -14.79
N ALA A 242 10.60 5.35 -13.92
CA ALA A 242 11.74 4.57 -14.37
C ALA A 242 11.29 3.17 -14.81
N ALA A 243 11.69 2.77 -16.02
CA ALA A 243 11.29 1.50 -16.60
C ALA A 243 11.77 0.30 -15.76
N GLU A 244 12.94 0.40 -15.12
CA GLU A 244 13.45 -0.64 -14.23
C GLU A 244 12.63 -0.77 -12.95
N THR A 245 12.17 0.35 -12.37
CA THR A 245 11.29 0.36 -11.18
C THR A 245 9.95 -0.30 -11.51
N ILE A 246 9.34 0.07 -12.64
CA ILE A 246 8.09 -0.53 -13.12
C ILE A 246 8.27 -2.03 -13.37
N LYS A 247 9.39 -2.43 -13.99
CA LYS A 247 9.69 -3.83 -14.26
C LYS A 247 9.84 -4.60 -12.94
N ARG A 248 10.66 -4.11 -12.01
CA ARG A 248 10.85 -4.75 -10.70
C ARG A 248 9.52 -4.89 -9.97
N ALA A 249 8.75 -3.81 -9.89
CA ALA A 249 7.45 -3.80 -9.23
C ALA A 249 6.49 -4.84 -9.82
N ARG A 250 6.47 -5.01 -11.16
CA ARG A 250 5.63 -6.01 -11.83
C ARG A 250 6.12 -7.43 -11.57
N ASP A 251 7.43 -7.64 -11.56
CA ASP A 251 8.05 -8.94 -11.29
C ASP A 251 7.77 -9.40 -9.85
N THR A 252 7.66 -8.47 -8.90
CA THR A 252 7.39 -8.75 -7.47
C THR A 252 5.96 -8.42 -7.03
N ARG A 253 5.05 -8.11 -7.96
CA ARG A 253 3.67 -7.74 -7.62
C ARG A 253 2.94 -8.84 -6.86
N ASP A 254 3.25 -10.09 -7.14
CA ASP A 254 2.48 -11.26 -6.71
C ASP A 254 3.16 -12.09 -5.59
N TYR A 255 4.34 -11.69 -5.11
CA TYR A 255 4.99 -12.26 -3.91
C TYR A 255 6.00 -11.26 -3.30
N TYR A 256 6.36 -11.42 -2.02
CA TYR A 256 7.43 -10.61 -1.43
C TYR A 256 8.78 -11.01 -2.06
N GLY A 257 9.35 -10.11 -2.86
CA GLY A 257 10.54 -10.37 -3.67
C GLY A 257 11.85 -10.45 -2.90
N GLY A 258 11.81 -10.19 -1.59
CA GLY A 258 12.98 -9.93 -0.78
C GLY A 258 13.57 -8.56 -1.13
N GLY A 259 13.68 -7.70 -0.13
CA GLY A 259 14.40 -6.44 -0.24
C GLY A 259 15.82 -6.57 -0.79
N GLY A 260 16.38 -5.44 -1.22
CA GLY A 260 17.77 -5.38 -1.67
C GLY A 260 17.94 -5.07 -3.15
N TRP A 261 16.87 -4.81 -3.90
CA TRP A 261 16.98 -4.35 -5.28
C TRP A 261 17.39 -2.86 -5.35
N MET A 262 18.51 -2.58 -6.01
CA MET A 262 19.02 -1.23 -6.22
C MET A 262 18.77 -0.78 -7.67
N PRO A 263 18.04 0.33 -7.88
CA PRO A 263 17.93 0.94 -9.21
C PRO A 263 19.33 1.28 -9.77
N GLN A 264 19.53 1.08 -11.06
CA GLN A 264 20.80 1.37 -11.75
C GLN A 264 20.72 2.64 -12.61
N THR A 265 19.51 3.10 -12.93
CA THR A 265 19.26 4.30 -13.71
C THR A 265 19.19 5.55 -12.83
N PRO A 266 19.62 6.73 -13.32
CA PRO A 266 19.46 7.98 -12.60
C PRO A 266 18.01 8.24 -12.20
N GLU A 267 17.06 7.95 -13.08
CA GLU A 267 15.63 8.12 -12.83
C GLU A 267 15.16 7.21 -11.69
N GLY A 268 15.53 5.93 -11.69
CA GLY A 268 15.15 5.00 -10.62
C GLY A 268 15.77 5.37 -9.27
N LEU A 269 16.99 5.92 -9.27
CA LEU A 269 17.66 6.41 -8.07
C LEU A 269 17.05 7.70 -7.52
N GLU A 270 16.55 8.59 -8.37
CA GLU A 270 15.80 9.78 -7.98
C GLU A 270 14.44 9.38 -7.39
N GLU A 271 13.74 8.44 -8.03
CA GLU A 271 12.45 7.93 -7.53
C GLU A 271 12.55 7.30 -6.16
N LEU A 272 13.58 6.47 -5.94
CA LEU A 272 13.85 5.89 -4.63
C LEU A 272 14.12 6.97 -3.58
N GLU A 273 14.92 7.98 -3.91
CA GLU A 273 15.23 9.08 -2.98
C GLU A 273 13.98 9.91 -2.66
N ASP A 274 13.15 10.21 -3.65
CA ASP A 274 11.88 10.92 -3.48
C ASP A 274 10.90 10.12 -2.63
N PHE A 275 10.85 8.80 -2.81
CA PHE A 275 10.07 7.91 -1.96
C PHE A 275 10.59 7.91 -0.52
N GLN A 276 11.90 7.83 -0.31
CA GLN A 276 12.52 7.94 1.01
C GLN A 276 12.20 9.29 1.68
N LYS A 277 12.19 10.39 0.92
CA LYS A 277 11.77 11.72 1.41
C LYS A 277 10.29 11.76 1.77
N ALA A 278 9.42 11.09 1.00
CA ALA A 278 7.99 11.05 1.31
C ALA A 278 7.70 10.35 2.64
N VAL A 279 8.47 9.29 2.96
CA VAL A 279 8.35 8.55 4.23
C VAL A 279 9.02 9.31 5.39
N TRP A 280 10.32 9.55 5.30
CA TRP A 280 11.11 10.10 6.40
C TRP A 280 11.04 11.63 6.51
N GLY A 281 10.51 12.29 5.49
CA GLY A 281 10.50 13.75 5.33
C GLY A 281 11.83 14.33 4.86
N LYS A 282 12.95 13.71 5.25
CA LYS A 282 14.30 14.08 4.82
C LYS A 282 15.19 12.83 4.85
N VAL A 283 16.14 12.73 3.93
CA VAL A 283 17.13 11.65 3.90
C VAL A 283 18.33 11.95 4.80
N GLY A 284 19.03 10.90 5.24
CA GLY A 284 20.09 10.98 6.25
C GLY A 284 21.53 10.88 5.74
N TYR A 285 21.76 10.92 4.43
CA TYR A 285 23.05 10.72 3.76
C TYR A 285 23.39 11.86 2.79
#